data_AF-A0ABC8RXM5-F1
#
_entry.id   AF-A0ABC8RXM5-F1
#
_cell.length_a   1.000
_cell.length_b   1.000
_cell.length_c   1.000
_cell.angle_alpha   90.00
_cell.angle_beta   90.00
_cell.angle_gamma   90.00
#
_symmetry.space_group_name_H-M   'P 1'
#
loop_
_entity.id
_entity.type
_entity.pdbx_description
1 polymer ?
#
loop_
_entity_poly.entity_id
_entity_poly.type
_entity_poly.pdbx_seq_one_letter_code
_entity_poly.pdbx_strand_id
1 'polypeptide(L)'
;MDFQLELFRNLAQNQDWTMAHACTDSYGKTLKKWHGWLAYSSFTVCIKLVPDRKKFLEVIRGTGDIYSDMEKFSTNFSPLLRDIHKFLFEDRCLHFYSGFKQEDLLLGV
;
A
#
# COMPACT_ATOMS: atom_id res chain seq x y z
N MET A 1 6.08 -3.13 0.98
CA MET A 1 5.21 -3.57 -0.15
C MET A 1 3.80 -3.95 0.29
N ASP A 2 3.47 -3.82 1.58
CA ASP A 2 2.16 -4.23 2.12
C ASP A 2 0.98 -3.52 1.46
N PHE A 3 1.15 -2.23 1.13
CA PHE A 3 0.12 -1.46 0.42
C PHE A 3 -0.31 -2.12 -0.90
N GLN A 4 0.64 -2.59 -1.69
CA GLN A 4 0.35 -3.18 -3.01
C GLN A 4 -0.38 -4.52 -2.86
N LEU A 5 0.03 -5.35 -1.89
CA LEU A 5 -0.66 -6.60 -1.57
C LEU A 5 -2.09 -6.35 -1.12
N GLU A 6 -2.28 -5.41 -0.20
CA GLU A 6 -3.61 -5.07 0.30
C GLU A 6 -4.48 -4.47 -0.80
N LEU A 7 -3.92 -3.63 -1.67
CA LEU A 7 -4.63 -3.07 -2.82
C LEU A 7 -5.11 -4.15 -3.79
N PHE A 8 -4.24 -5.09 -4.17
CA PHE A 8 -4.63 -6.18 -5.07
C PHE A 8 -5.63 -7.13 -4.43
N ARG A 9 -5.50 -7.42 -3.13
CA ARG A 9 -6.49 -8.18 -2.39
C ARG A 9 -7.85 -7.48 -2.38
N ASN A 10 -7.88 -6.18 -2.09
CA ASN A 10 -9.10 -5.38 -2.08
C ASN A 10 -9.76 -5.31 -3.46
N LEU A 11 -8.97 -5.12 -4.52
CA LEU A 11 -9.48 -5.10 -5.90
C LEU A 11 -10.04 -6.47 -6.31
N ALA A 12 -9.38 -7.59 -5.97
CA ALA A 12 -9.87 -8.92 -6.29
C ALA A 12 -11.16 -9.28 -5.54
N GLN A 13 -11.23 -8.97 -4.24
CA GLN A 13 -12.33 -9.38 -3.36
C GLN A 13 -13.55 -8.46 -3.43
N ASN A 14 -13.36 -7.17 -3.75
CA ASN A 14 -14.43 -6.17 -3.78
C ASN A 14 -14.49 -5.53 -5.17
N GLN A 15 -15.12 -6.22 -6.11
CA GLN A 15 -15.16 -5.79 -7.52
C GLN A 15 -16.03 -4.55 -7.76
N ASP A 16 -16.95 -4.27 -6.85
CA ASP A 16 -17.83 -3.12 -6.81
C ASP A 16 -17.16 -1.85 -6.27
N TRP A 17 -16.00 -1.96 -5.61
CA TRP A 17 -15.30 -0.81 -5.06
C TRP A 17 -14.65 0.05 -6.15
N THR A 18 -14.73 1.37 -5.97
CA THR A 18 -13.97 2.33 -6.78
C THR A 18 -12.47 2.22 -6.49
N MET A 19 -11.64 2.67 -7.44
CA MET A 19 -10.19 2.69 -7.25
C MET A 19 -9.78 3.55 -6.04
N ALA A 20 -10.44 4.69 -5.84
CA ALA A 20 -10.20 5.56 -4.69
C ALA A 20 -10.53 4.88 -3.35
N HIS A 21 -11.63 4.11 -3.29
CA HIS A 21 -11.97 3.37 -2.07
C HIS A 21 -10.93 2.30 -1.76
N ALA A 22 -10.59 1.46 -2.75
CA ALA A 22 -9.58 0.40 -2.58
C ALA A 22 -8.22 0.96 -2.16
N CYS A 23 -7.76 2.06 -2.78
CA CYS A 23 -6.51 2.73 -2.39
C CYS A 23 -6.58 3.32 -0.97
N THR A 24 -7.71 3.94 -0.59
CA THR A 24 -7.87 4.56 0.74
C THR A 24 -7.83 3.52 1.85
N ASP A 25 -8.58 2.42 1.69
CA ASP A 25 -8.60 1.32 2.65
C ASP A 25 -7.21 0.67 2.78
N SER A 26 -6.57 0.37 1.65
CA SER A 26 -5.23 -0.22 1.63
C SER A 26 -4.18 0.68 2.30
N TYR A 27 -4.27 1.99 2.07
CA TYR A 27 -3.40 2.97 2.73
C TYR A 27 -3.61 2.99 4.24
N GLY A 28 -4.88 2.98 4.68
CA GLY A 28 -5.25 2.97 6.09
C GLY A 28 -4.66 1.77 6.84
N LYS A 29 -4.72 0.58 6.24
CA LYS A 29 -4.22 -0.66 6.85
C LYS A 29 -2.69 -0.78 6.87
N THR A 30 -1.98 -0.07 5.99
CA THR A 30 -0.56 -0.32 5.73
C THR A 30 0.33 0.88 6.04
N LEU A 31 0.23 1.95 5.24
CA LEU A 31 1.14 3.09 5.24
C LEU A 31 0.79 4.15 6.28
N LYS A 32 -0.49 4.31 6.61
CA LYS A 32 -0.97 5.41 7.48
C LYS A 32 -0.25 5.48 8.82
N LYS A 33 0.08 4.34 9.43
CA LYS A 33 0.80 4.30 10.73
C LYS A 33 2.25 4.80 10.64
N TRP A 34 2.83 4.78 9.44
CA TRP A 34 4.22 5.19 9.19
C TRP A 34 4.32 6.62 8.66
N HIS A 35 3.27 7.16 8.05
CA HIS A 35 3.24 8.49 7.48
C HIS A 35 2.86 9.57 8.51
N GLY A 36 3.66 10.63 8.60
CA GLY A 36 3.31 11.86 9.30
C GLY A 36 2.25 12.69 8.55
N TRP A 37 1.92 13.86 9.09
CA TRP A 37 0.83 14.70 8.58
C TRP A 37 1.06 15.19 7.14
N LEU A 38 2.31 15.47 6.74
CA LEU A 38 2.67 15.89 5.37
C LEU A 38 2.45 14.79 4.32
N ALA A 39 2.86 13.57 4.63
CA ALA A 39 2.65 12.43 3.73
C ALA A 39 1.16 12.05 3.66
N TYR A 40 0.44 12.16 4.78
CA TYR A 40 -1.01 11.95 4.82
C TYR A 40 -1.80 12.99 3.99
N SER A 41 -1.47 14.26 4.12
CA SER A 41 -2.14 15.33 3.37
C SER A 41 -1.88 15.19 1.86
N SER A 42 -0.64 14.87 1.48
CA SER A 42 -0.27 14.58 0.09
C SER A 42 -1.05 13.39 -0.47
N PHE A 43 -1.18 12.29 0.29
CA PHE A 43 -1.99 11.14 -0.11
C PHE A 43 -3.47 11.52 -0.35
N THR A 44 -4.04 12.38 0.51
CA THR A 44 -5.43 12.85 0.39
C THR A 44 -5.67 13.70 -0.87
N VAL A 45 -4.62 14.33 -1.41
CA VAL A 45 -4.69 15.02 -2.71
C VAL A 45 -4.55 14.00 -3.84
N CYS A 46 -3.53 13.13 -3.78
CA CYS A 46 -3.26 12.12 -4.81
C CYS A 46 -4.43 11.14 -5.02
N ILE A 47 -5.18 10.79 -3.97
CA ILE A 47 -6.33 9.88 -4.08
C ILE A 47 -7.41 10.41 -5.02
N LYS A 48 -7.51 11.73 -5.19
CA LYS A 48 -8.46 12.36 -6.12
C LYS A 48 -8.04 12.24 -7.58
N LEU A 49 -6.78 11.87 -7.82
CA LEU A 49 -6.16 11.75 -9.14
C LEU A 49 -5.99 10.29 -9.58
N VAL A 50 -6.42 9.32 -8.76
CA VAL A 50 -6.33 7.91 -9.13
C VAL A 50 -7.16 7.63 -10.38
N PRO A 51 -6.69 6.76 -11.27
CA PRO A 51 -7.44 6.41 -12.48
C PRO A 51 -8.77 5.75 -12.14
N ASP A 52 -9.67 5.77 -13.11
CA ASP A 52 -10.83 4.88 -13.10
C ASP A 52 -10.37 3.41 -12.99
N ARG A 53 -11.13 2.60 -12.24
CA ARG A 53 -10.80 1.20 -11.99
C ARG A 53 -10.67 0.40 -13.28
N LYS A 54 -11.60 0.57 -14.22
CA LYS A 54 -11.59 -0.19 -15.47
C LYS A 54 -10.35 0.15 -16.28
N LYS A 55 -10.01 1.44 -16.39
CA LYS A 55 -8.78 1.90 -17.07
C LYS A 55 -7.53 1.33 -16.41
N PHE A 56 -7.47 1.34 -15.08
CA PHE A 56 -6.34 0.76 -14.36
C PHE A 56 -6.17 -0.74 -14.67
N LEU A 57 -7.26 -1.51 -14.52
CA LEU A 57 -7.24 -2.95 -14.80
C LEU A 57 -6.90 -3.28 -16.25
N GLU A 58 -7.33 -2.44 -17.20
CA GLU A 58 -6.99 -2.59 -18.61
C GLU A 58 -5.50 -2.38 -18.89
N VAL A 59 -4.84 -1.49 -18.17
CA VAL A 59 -3.39 -1.25 -18.30
C VAL A 59 -2.57 -2.38 -17.70
N ILE A 60 -3.00 -2.91 -16.55
CA ILE A 60 -2.21 -3.90 -15.81
C ILE A 60 -2.56 -5.36 -16.14
N ARG A 61 -3.67 -5.60 -16.86
CA ARG A 61 -4.04 -6.96 -17.25
C ARG A 61 -3.02 -7.54 -18.20
N GLY A 62 -2.57 -8.75 -17.90
CA GLY A 62 -1.87 -9.58 -18.86
C GLY A 62 -2.85 -10.26 -19.82
N THR A 63 -2.43 -11.40 -20.37
CA THR A 63 -3.27 -12.24 -21.23
C THR A 63 -4.30 -13.07 -20.46
N GLY A 64 -4.24 -13.10 -19.14
CA GLY A 64 -5.05 -13.94 -18.26
C GLY A 64 -6.24 -13.23 -17.60
N ASP A 65 -6.84 -13.93 -16.64
CA ASP A 65 -7.82 -13.34 -15.71
C ASP A 65 -7.09 -12.51 -14.65
N ILE A 66 -7.30 -11.19 -14.71
CA ILE A 66 -6.60 -10.23 -13.85
C ILE A 66 -6.88 -10.46 -12.36
N TYR A 67 -8.07 -10.94 -12.00
CA TYR A 67 -8.40 -11.18 -10.59
C TYR A 67 -7.69 -12.42 -10.05
N SER A 68 -7.68 -13.52 -10.81
CA SER A 68 -6.85 -14.68 -10.48
C SER A 68 -5.35 -14.33 -10.40
N ASP A 69 -4.86 -13.48 -11.30
CA ASP A 69 -3.46 -13.06 -11.29
C ASP A 69 -3.12 -12.19 -10.06
N MET A 70 -4.03 -11.30 -9.64
CA MET A 70 -3.91 -10.54 -8.38
C MET A 70 -3.88 -11.45 -7.15
N GLU A 71 -4.72 -12.49 -7.12
CA GLU A 71 -4.75 -13.47 -6.02
C GLU A 71 -3.48 -14.31 -5.98
N LYS A 72 -2.99 -14.78 -7.14
CA LYS A 72 -1.72 -15.50 -7.26
C LYS A 72 -0.55 -14.64 -6.80
N PHE A 73 -0.48 -13.39 -7.27
CA PHE A 73 0.54 -12.45 -6.81
C PHE A 73 0.49 -12.30 -5.29
N SER A 74 -0.71 -12.07 -4.75
CA SER A 74 -0.88 -11.88 -3.32
C SER A 74 -0.46 -13.10 -2.51
N THR A 75 -0.81 -14.30 -2.99
CA THR A 75 -0.47 -15.58 -2.35
C THR A 75 1.03 -15.87 -2.40
N ASN A 76 1.66 -15.68 -3.57
CA ASN A 76 3.05 -16.04 -3.79
C ASN A 76 4.02 -15.02 -3.19
N PHE A 77 3.65 -13.74 -3.17
CA PHE A 77 4.52 -12.67 -2.67
C PHE A 77 4.41 -12.46 -1.15
N SER A 78 3.29 -12.83 -0.53
CA SER A 78 3.10 -12.66 0.93
C SER A 78 4.18 -13.36 1.78
N PRO A 79 4.62 -14.60 1.51
CA PRO A 79 5.69 -15.24 2.25
C PRO A 79 7.03 -14.48 2.13
N LEU A 80 7.38 -14.06 0.91
CA LEU A 80 8.60 -13.29 0.66
C LEU A 80 8.59 -11.96 1.42
N LEU A 81 7.46 -11.24 1.38
CA LEU A 81 7.33 -9.99 2.12
C LEU A 81 7.44 -10.20 3.64
N ARG A 82 6.91 -11.32 4.16
CA ARG A 82 7.05 -11.68 5.57
C ARG A 82 8.51 -11.90 5.95
N ASP A 83 9.29 -12.55 5.11
CA ASP A 83 10.71 -12.78 5.38
C ASP A 83 11.53 -11.48 5.30
N ILE A 84 11.18 -10.56 4.38
CA ILE A 84 11.75 -9.20 4.37
C ILE A 84 11.41 -8.46 5.66
N HIS A 85 10.18 -8.55 6.15
CA HIS A 85 9.79 -7.91 7.42
C HIS A 85 10.56 -8.47 8.62
N LYS A 86 10.73 -9.80 8.70
CA LYS A 86 11.54 -10.43 9.75
C LYS A 86 12.97 -9.92 9.69
N PHE A 87 13.59 -9.95 8.52
CA PHE A 87 14.95 -9.46 8.30
C PHE A 87 15.11 -8.00 8.76
N LEU A 88 14.23 -7.09 8.32
CA LEU A 88 14.30 -5.67 8.65
C LEU A 88 14.00 -5.36 10.14
N PHE A 89 13.21 -6.21 10.79
CA PHE A 89 12.88 -6.09 12.22
C PHE A 89 14.02 -6.62 13.10
N GLU A 90 14.60 -7.77 12.74
CA GLU A 90 15.66 -8.44 13.48
C GLU A 90 17.02 -7.72 13.35
N ASP A 91 17.36 -7.19 12.17
CA ASP A 91 18.63 -6.49 11.93
C ASP A 91 18.67 -5.02 12.40
N ARG A 92 17.69 -4.58 13.22
CA ARG A 92 17.61 -3.24 13.83
C ARG A 92 17.58 -2.04 12.86
N CYS A 93 17.27 -2.21 11.58
CA CYS A 93 17.09 -1.05 10.67
C CYS A 93 15.89 -0.16 11.05
N LEU A 94 14.84 -0.72 11.67
CA LEU A 94 13.64 0.04 12.05
C LEU A 94 13.85 0.96 13.27
N HIS A 95 14.82 0.67 14.14
CA HIS A 95 15.17 1.56 15.27
C HIS A 95 15.75 2.89 14.80
N PHE A 96 16.45 2.91 13.66
CA PHE A 96 16.97 4.13 13.05
C PHE A 96 15.84 5.03 12.52
N TYR A 97 14.78 4.43 11.97
CA TYR A 97 13.64 5.15 11.37
C TYR A 97 12.70 5.78 12.41
N SER A 98 12.55 5.16 13.59
CA SER A 98 11.79 5.76 14.70
C SER A 98 12.40 7.04 15.25
N GLY A 99 13.72 7.25 15.11
CA GLY A 99 14.39 8.50 15.49
C GLY A 99 13.99 9.69 14.61
N PHE A 100 13.82 9.46 13.30
CA PHE A 100 13.49 10.51 12.34
C PHE A 100 12.07 11.09 12.55
N LYS A 101 11.12 10.26 12.99
CA LYS A 101 9.76 10.72 13.34
C LYS A 101 9.72 11.70 14.51
N GLN A 102 10.71 11.65 15.41
CA GLN A 102 10.77 12.55 16.56
C GLN A 102 11.23 13.96 16.14
N GLU A 103 12.10 14.07 15.13
CA GLU A 103 12.64 15.34 14.64
C GLU A 103 11.62 16.11 13.79
N ASP A 104 10.79 15.43 12.99
CA ASP A 104 9.65 16.05 12.29
C ASP A 104 8.58 16.61 13.24
N LEU A 105 8.51 16.11 14.49
CA LEU A 105 7.61 16.62 15.52
C LEU A 105 8.17 17.85 16.25
N LEU A 106 9.51 18.02 16.25
CA LEU A 106 10.20 19.12 16.94
C LEU A 106 10.38 20.37 16.06
N LEU A 107 10.15 20.27 14.76
CA LEU A 107 10.24 21.40 13.80
C LEU A 107 8.88 21.99 13.39
N GLY A 108 7.77 21.56 14.00
CA GLY A 108 6.42 22.05 13.70
C GLY A 108 6.00 23.26 14.53
N VAL A 109 5.92 24.42 13.87
CA VAL A 109 4.93 25.48 14.15
C VAL A 109 3.52 24.91 14.09
#